data_AF-B2TDS8-F1
#
_entry.id   AF-B2TDS8-F1
#
_cell.length_a   1.000
_cell.length_b   1.000
_cell.length_c   1.000
_cell.angle_alpha   90.00
_cell.angle_beta   90.00
_cell.angle_gamma   90.00
#
_symmetry.space_group_name_H-M   'P 1'
#
loop_
_entity.id
_entity.type
_entity.pdbx_description
1 polymer ?
#
loop_
_entity_poly.entity_id
_entity_poly.type
_entity_poly.pdbx_seq_one_letter_code
_entity_poly.pdbx_strand_id
1 'polypeptide(L)'
;MKEENRGFEINQLRFVFPFTLLLASLLCACGGGSSPSSAPAANLSAAQQNYENFTLASNGGQHFVTGLLSFSTSSGGAPTLNTATSYFFTRDSSLAQSPAVAGPQRLTTGTSTIDPALGVPAAAGQRYLVNGSVVVEAIPAQVQVSYSGANVEETDLASDGKTVTMTLRGTSYTTVPLSGAISNSPSELFNGSALGIVTNTINGNSLYNRQASWQTGAAYLKVVREVVGDTVVAGDCALPNTTGPNLTPCVTTASTLEGFFPHTSSADNTTYNLSDGQIVTLAGTRAWVANVASNSATTQYRVYFQNNGQIFSGDLIKDATTLGTYPLGSSTPQNFYIFLNSVAVQSVKSAITF
;
A
#
# COMPACT_ATOMS: atom_id res chain seq x y z
N MET A 1 -10.38 27.86 15.88
CA MET A 1 -9.37 27.17 15.05
C MET A 1 -10.04 25.96 14.46
N LYS A 2 -10.16 25.89 13.13
CA LYS A 2 -10.77 24.75 12.43
C LYS A 2 -9.60 23.93 11.90
N GLU A 3 -9.36 22.79 12.53
CA GLU A 3 -8.33 21.83 12.13
C GLU A 3 -8.87 21.09 10.89
N GLU A 4 -8.27 21.30 9.72
CA GLU A 4 -8.71 20.66 8.48
C GLU A 4 -7.79 19.46 8.20
N ASN A 5 -8.08 18.33 8.86
CA ASN A 5 -7.36 17.08 8.65
C ASN A 5 -7.79 16.45 7.32
N ARG A 6 -6.89 16.45 6.33
CA ARG A 6 -7.06 15.72 5.07
C ARG A 6 -6.09 14.53 5.05
N GLY A 7 -6.51 13.44 5.69
CA GLY A 7 -5.77 12.19 5.72
C GLY A 7 -6.14 11.25 4.57
N PHE A 8 -5.14 10.60 4.00
CA PHE A 8 -5.26 9.58 2.98
C PHE A 8 -4.69 8.27 3.53
N GLU A 9 -5.53 7.26 3.68
CA GLU A 9 -5.12 5.93 4.15
C GLU A 9 -5.33 4.94 3.00
N ILE A 10 -4.22 4.38 2.50
CA ILE A 10 -4.26 3.22 1.60
C ILE A 10 -4.31 1.98 2.48
N ASN A 11 -5.24 1.09 2.17
CA ASN A 11 -5.51 -0.22 2.81
C ASN A 11 -4.36 -1.25 2.69
N GLN A 12 -3.10 -0.85 2.87
CA GLN A 12 -1.96 -1.77 2.78
C GLN A 12 -0.91 -1.57 3.88
N LEU A 13 -1.10 -0.71 4.89
CA LEU A 13 -0.31 -0.69 6.13
C LEU A 13 -1.01 0.28 7.10
N ARG A 14 -1.40 -0.20 8.30
CA ARG A 14 -1.90 0.69 9.36
C ARG A 14 -0.68 1.32 10.03
N PHE A 15 -0.63 2.65 10.13
CA PHE A 15 0.49 3.34 10.79
C PHE A 15 0.12 3.63 12.25
N VAL A 16 0.96 3.18 13.18
CA VAL A 16 0.85 3.49 14.61
C VAL A 16 1.98 4.45 14.95
N PHE A 17 1.71 5.47 15.77
CA PHE A 17 2.73 6.39 16.27
C PHE A 17 3.29 5.90 17.62
N PRO A 18 4.48 5.29 17.65
CA PRO A 18 5.29 5.25 18.86
C PRO A 18 6.53 6.15 18.72
N PHE A 19 6.79 6.90 19.80
CA PHE A 19 7.90 7.82 19.95
C PHE A 19 9.14 7.06 20.44
N THR A 20 10.12 6.75 19.57
CA THR A 20 11.53 6.58 19.99
C THR A 20 12.51 6.54 18.81
N LEU A 21 13.67 7.18 19.04
CA LEU A 21 14.80 7.37 18.14
C LEU A 21 15.75 6.15 18.19
N LEU A 22 16.25 5.65 17.05
CA LEU A 22 17.56 4.96 17.04
C LEU A 22 18.23 4.96 15.65
N LEU A 23 19.51 5.36 15.66
CA LEU A 23 20.49 5.32 14.58
C LEU A 23 21.03 3.88 14.39
N ALA A 24 21.27 3.44 13.15
CA ALA A 24 22.34 2.46 12.87
C ALA A 24 22.83 2.51 11.42
N SER A 25 24.14 2.28 11.32
CA SER A 25 25.12 2.52 10.27
C SER A 25 25.13 1.60 9.04
N LEU A 26 25.65 2.16 7.94
CA LEU A 26 26.05 1.52 6.69
C LEU A 26 27.20 0.50 6.86
N LEU A 27 27.12 -0.60 6.12
CA LEU A 27 28.28 -1.42 5.76
C LEU A 27 28.34 -1.57 4.23
N CYS A 28 29.39 -0.99 3.64
CA CYS A 28 29.79 -1.20 2.25
C CYS A 28 30.46 -2.57 2.12
N ALA A 29 30.06 -3.36 1.11
CA ALA A 29 30.83 -4.48 0.62
C ALA A 29 31.20 -4.23 -0.85
N CYS A 30 32.50 -4.04 -1.09
CA CYS A 30 33.12 -4.12 -2.42
C CYS A 30 33.45 -5.58 -2.75
N GLY A 31 33.24 -5.96 -4.02
CA GLY A 31 33.75 -7.20 -4.61
C GLY A 31 32.75 -7.75 -5.62
N GLY A 32 33.08 -8.14 -6.83
CA GLY A 32 34.34 -8.24 -7.56
C GLY A 32 33.97 -8.65 -8.99
N GLY A 33 34.71 -8.17 -9.99
CA GLY A 33 34.37 -8.34 -11.40
C GLY A 33 34.42 -9.79 -11.88
N SER A 34 33.51 -10.14 -12.78
CA SER A 34 33.58 -11.33 -13.62
C SER A 34 33.01 -10.97 -15.00
N SER A 35 33.78 -11.28 -16.04
CA SER A 35 33.52 -10.96 -17.45
C SER A 35 32.17 -11.51 -17.94
N PRO A 36 31.52 -10.86 -18.92
CA PRO A 36 30.16 -11.18 -19.29
C PRO A 36 30.13 -12.46 -20.12
N SER A 37 29.76 -13.58 -19.50
CA SER A 37 29.05 -14.62 -20.24
C SER A 37 27.71 -14.00 -20.59
N SER A 38 27.47 -13.73 -21.88
CA SER A 38 26.18 -13.23 -22.35
C SER A 38 25.13 -14.31 -22.08
N ALA A 39 24.50 -14.23 -20.91
CA ALA A 39 23.25 -14.90 -20.65
C ALA A 39 22.30 -14.50 -21.79
N PRO A 40 21.57 -15.45 -22.39
CA PRO A 40 20.59 -15.11 -23.40
C PRO A 40 19.68 -14.02 -22.81
N ALA A 41 19.51 -12.91 -23.55
CA ALA A 41 18.60 -11.87 -23.15
C ALA A 41 17.23 -12.53 -22.91
N ALA A 42 16.71 -12.43 -21.69
CA ALA A 42 15.40 -12.97 -21.40
C ALA A 42 14.40 -12.30 -22.35
N ASN A 43 13.60 -13.11 -23.04
CA ASN A 43 12.49 -12.60 -23.86
C ASN A 43 11.37 -12.14 -22.92
N LEU A 44 11.54 -10.97 -22.33
CA LEU A 44 10.59 -10.34 -21.43
C LEU A 44 9.36 -9.84 -22.21
N SER A 45 8.18 -9.99 -21.62
CA SER A 45 6.97 -9.29 -22.10
C SER A 45 7.12 -7.77 -21.97
N ALA A 46 6.30 -6.99 -22.68
CA ALA A 46 6.30 -5.54 -22.52
C ALA A 46 6.00 -5.09 -21.06
N ALA A 47 5.12 -5.83 -20.36
CA ALA A 47 4.82 -5.59 -18.96
C ALA A 47 6.04 -5.83 -18.06
N GLN A 48 6.75 -6.95 -18.26
CA GLN A 48 7.97 -7.28 -17.51
C GLN A 48 9.09 -6.28 -17.80
N GLN A 49 9.29 -5.87 -19.05
CA GLN A 49 10.27 -4.85 -19.43
C GLN A 49 9.98 -3.51 -18.74
N ASN A 50 8.72 -3.04 -18.79
CA ASN A 50 8.33 -1.78 -18.15
C ASN A 50 8.48 -1.84 -16.62
N TYR A 51 8.16 -2.98 -16.02
CA TYR A 51 8.38 -3.20 -14.60
C TYR A 51 9.87 -3.17 -14.23
N GLU A 52 10.73 -3.87 -14.98
CA GLU A 52 12.18 -3.91 -14.74
C GLU A 52 12.86 -2.56 -14.96
N ASN A 53 12.39 -1.77 -15.93
CA ASN A 53 12.90 -0.41 -16.21
C ASN A 53 12.76 0.56 -15.03
N PHE A 54 11.88 0.26 -14.06
CA PHE A 54 11.79 0.99 -12.80
C PHE A 54 12.39 0.18 -11.64
N THR A 55 11.99 -1.08 -11.51
CA THR A 55 12.16 -1.80 -10.25
C THR A 55 13.56 -2.36 -10.05
N LEU A 56 14.35 -2.59 -11.12
CA LEU A 56 15.73 -3.05 -10.93
C LEU A 56 16.53 -2.00 -10.16
N ALA A 57 17.36 -2.46 -9.21
CA ALA A 57 18.22 -1.59 -8.41
C ALA A 57 19.19 -0.77 -9.28
N SER A 58 19.63 -1.32 -10.41
CA SER A 58 20.43 -0.60 -11.42
C SER A 58 19.70 0.58 -12.05
N ASN A 59 18.37 0.59 -12.01
CA ASN A 59 17.50 1.65 -12.53
C ASN A 59 17.00 2.60 -11.42
N GLY A 60 17.45 2.40 -10.18
CA GLY A 60 17.11 3.23 -9.02
C GLY A 60 15.95 2.72 -8.17
N GLY A 61 15.22 1.69 -8.62
CA GLY A 61 14.05 1.17 -7.92
C GLY A 61 12.78 1.99 -8.16
N GLN A 62 11.67 1.49 -7.62
CA GLN A 62 10.36 2.13 -7.70
C GLN A 62 9.95 2.73 -6.35
N HIS A 63 9.30 3.89 -6.40
CA HIS A 63 9.01 4.69 -5.21
C HIS A 63 7.51 5.01 -5.13
N PHE A 64 6.82 4.40 -4.18
CA PHE A 64 5.40 4.65 -3.95
C PHE A 64 5.21 5.82 -2.97
N VAL A 65 4.66 6.94 -3.44
CA VAL A 65 4.48 8.14 -2.60
C VAL A 65 3.32 7.94 -1.62
N THR A 66 3.56 8.27 -0.35
CA THR A 66 2.58 8.26 0.74
C THR A 66 2.68 9.57 1.52
N GLY A 67 1.55 10.14 1.92
CA GLY A 67 1.54 11.45 2.54
C GLY A 67 0.27 11.80 3.28
N LEU A 68 0.45 12.63 4.31
CA LEU A 68 -0.59 13.35 5.02
C LEU A 68 0.05 14.65 5.51
N LEU A 69 -0.54 15.79 5.18
CA LEU A 69 -0.08 17.07 5.70
C LEU A 69 -1.19 17.72 6.52
N SER A 70 -0.85 18.07 7.76
CA SER A 70 -1.74 18.74 8.70
C SER A 70 -1.25 20.16 8.91
N PHE A 71 -2.12 21.13 8.74
CA PHE A 71 -1.78 22.54 8.91
C PHE A 71 -2.69 23.21 9.92
N SER A 72 -2.12 24.15 10.65
CA SER A 72 -2.85 25.18 11.38
C SER A 72 -2.66 26.52 10.67
N THR A 73 -3.55 27.48 10.93
CA THR A 73 -3.42 28.83 10.39
C THR A 73 -3.35 29.83 11.53
N SER A 74 -2.38 30.74 11.47
CA SER A 74 -2.31 31.87 12.40
C SER A 74 -3.48 32.85 12.18
N SER A 75 -3.65 33.81 13.10
CA SER A 75 -4.64 34.89 12.95
C SER A 75 -4.40 35.77 11.71
N GLY A 76 -3.17 35.81 11.20
CA GLY A 76 -2.82 36.47 9.93
C GLY A 76 -3.02 35.60 8.69
N GLY A 77 -3.56 34.38 8.83
CA GLY A 77 -3.84 33.45 7.73
C GLY A 77 -2.63 32.67 7.23
N ALA A 78 -1.45 32.84 7.82
CA ALA A 78 -0.25 32.10 7.43
C ALA A 78 -0.37 30.62 7.85
N PRO A 79 -0.15 29.66 6.93
CA PRO A 79 -0.16 28.25 7.26
C PRO A 79 1.08 27.88 8.09
N THR A 80 0.90 26.96 9.03
CA THR A 80 1.98 26.35 9.82
C THR A 80 1.78 24.85 9.79
N LEU A 81 2.76 24.15 9.22
CA LEU A 81 2.77 22.70 9.14
C LEU A 81 2.94 22.09 10.54
N ASN A 82 2.05 21.17 10.91
CA ASN A 82 2.21 20.37 12.11
C ASN A 82 3.09 19.15 11.79
N THR A 83 4.39 19.27 12.02
CA THR A 83 5.37 18.21 11.71
C THR A 83 5.21 16.96 12.58
N ALA A 84 4.50 17.05 13.71
CA ALA A 84 4.26 15.91 14.59
C ALA A 84 3.21 14.93 14.04
N THR A 85 2.26 15.43 13.24
CA THR A 85 1.19 14.62 12.64
C THR A 85 1.32 14.49 11.13
N SER A 86 2.19 15.28 10.49
CA SER A 86 2.43 15.24 9.06
C SER A 86 3.54 14.25 8.69
N TYR A 87 3.38 13.63 7.52
CA TYR A 87 4.41 12.80 6.89
C TYR A 87 4.32 12.93 5.37
N PHE A 88 5.45 12.86 4.69
CA PHE A 88 5.50 12.76 3.23
C PHE A 88 6.75 11.99 2.82
N PHE A 89 6.56 10.75 2.39
CA PHE A 89 7.65 9.79 2.18
C PHE A 89 7.34 8.83 1.04
N THR A 90 8.34 8.10 0.60
CA THR A 90 8.20 7.00 -0.37
C THR A 90 8.36 5.67 0.34
N ARG A 91 7.55 4.68 -0.04
CA ARG A 91 7.86 3.27 0.15
C ARG A 91 8.69 2.83 -1.05
N ASP A 92 9.94 2.49 -0.78
CA ASP A 92 10.95 2.17 -1.78
C ASP A 92 10.99 0.66 -1.97
N SER A 93 11.10 0.23 -3.22
CA SER A 93 11.34 -1.18 -3.51
C SER A 93 12.25 -1.36 -4.73
N SER A 94 13.10 -2.37 -4.67
CA SER A 94 13.97 -2.71 -5.79
C SER A 94 14.27 -4.21 -5.88
N LEU A 95 14.60 -4.66 -7.09
CA LEU A 95 15.08 -5.99 -7.39
C LEU A 95 16.57 -5.96 -7.73
N ALA A 96 17.34 -6.87 -7.14
CA ALA A 96 18.76 -6.99 -7.46
C ALA A 96 18.99 -7.48 -8.90
N GLN A 97 18.14 -8.40 -9.37
CA GLN A 97 18.24 -9.05 -10.67
C GLN A 97 16.85 -9.29 -11.28
N SER A 98 16.81 -9.50 -12.60
CA SER A 98 15.59 -9.91 -13.31
C SER A 98 15.11 -11.29 -12.84
N PRO A 99 13.83 -11.44 -12.44
CA PRO A 99 13.24 -12.75 -12.16
C PRO A 99 13.26 -13.72 -13.34
N ALA A 100 13.33 -13.22 -14.58
CA ALA A 100 13.42 -14.08 -15.76
C ALA A 100 14.78 -14.80 -15.89
N VAL A 101 15.83 -14.26 -15.28
CA VAL A 101 17.19 -14.82 -15.33
C VAL A 101 17.54 -15.52 -14.02
N ALA A 102 17.20 -14.91 -12.89
CA ALA A 102 17.59 -15.37 -11.56
C ALA A 102 16.51 -16.19 -10.84
N GLY A 103 15.35 -16.43 -11.47
CA GLY A 103 14.18 -17.02 -10.82
C GLY A 103 13.54 -16.06 -9.82
N PRO A 104 12.56 -16.52 -9.00
CA PRO A 104 11.89 -15.66 -8.03
C PRO A 104 12.88 -14.89 -7.14
N GLN A 105 12.67 -13.58 -6.99
CA GLN A 105 13.56 -12.66 -6.27
C GLN A 105 12.85 -12.02 -5.09
N ARG A 106 13.58 -11.65 -4.04
CA ARG A 106 13.03 -10.81 -2.95
C ARG A 106 13.18 -9.33 -3.29
N LEU A 107 12.13 -8.55 -3.04
CA LEU A 107 12.27 -7.10 -3.03
C LEU A 107 13.15 -6.67 -1.86
N THR A 108 14.10 -5.79 -2.14
CA THR A 108 14.66 -4.93 -1.11
C THR A 108 13.67 -3.81 -0.87
N THR A 109 13.09 -3.74 0.32
CA THR A 109 12.07 -2.75 0.70
C THR A 109 12.64 -1.74 1.69
N GLY A 110 12.12 -0.51 1.65
CA GLY A 110 12.54 0.55 2.55
C GLY A 110 11.59 1.74 2.52
N THR A 111 11.96 2.79 3.24
CA THR A 111 11.25 4.07 3.19
C THR A 111 12.22 5.22 3.17
N SER A 112 11.91 6.25 2.39
CA SER A 112 12.69 7.49 2.32
C SER A 112 11.78 8.68 2.50
N THR A 113 12.14 9.62 3.37
CA THR A 113 11.38 10.87 3.46
C THR A 113 11.54 11.69 2.17
N ILE A 114 10.44 12.33 1.75
CA ILE A 114 10.45 13.34 0.68
C ILE A 114 10.82 14.70 1.28
N ASP A 115 10.36 15.01 2.49
CA ASP A 115 10.72 16.23 3.21
C ASP A 115 11.51 15.88 4.49
N PRO A 116 12.78 16.31 4.64
CA PRO A 116 13.60 15.97 5.81
C PRO A 116 13.03 16.48 7.14
N ALA A 117 12.12 17.46 7.14
CA ALA A 117 11.45 17.94 8.34
C ALA A 117 10.31 17.01 8.80
N LEU A 118 9.89 16.07 7.96
CA LEU A 118 8.79 15.15 8.23
C LEU A 118 9.30 13.75 8.57
N GLY A 119 8.74 13.17 9.63
CA GLY A 119 9.02 11.81 10.04
C GLY A 119 8.35 10.78 9.14
N VAL A 120 8.87 9.55 9.16
CA VAL A 120 8.20 8.37 8.60
C VAL A 120 7.46 7.66 9.73
N PRO A 121 6.13 7.47 9.64
CA PRO A 121 5.38 6.77 10.68
C PRO A 121 5.79 5.30 10.77
N ALA A 122 5.69 4.70 11.96
CA ALA A 122 6.01 3.30 12.13
C ALA A 122 4.97 2.41 11.43
N ALA A 123 5.47 1.52 10.57
CA ALA A 123 4.65 0.52 9.90
C ALA A 123 4.06 -0.48 10.91
N ALA A 124 2.78 -0.83 10.74
CA ALA A 124 2.17 -2.01 11.35
C ALA A 124 1.68 -2.97 10.25
N GLY A 125 1.97 -4.26 10.42
CA GLY A 125 1.68 -5.29 9.45
C GLY A 125 0.19 -5.58 9.37
N GLN A 126 -0.31 -5.78 8.15
CA GLN A 126 -1.69 -6.17 7.95
C GLN A 126 -1.89 -7.63 8.41
N ARG A 127 -3.09 -7.93 8.92
CA ARG A 127 -3.44 -9.25 9.44
C ARG A 127 -4.29 -9.99 8.42
N TYR A 128 -4.02 -11.28 8.26
CA TYR A 128 -4.68 -12.15 7.30
C TYR A 128 -5.10 -13.45 7.97
N LEU A 129 -6.24 -13.99 7.57
CA LEU A 129 -6.65 -15.34 7.95
C LEU A 129 -6.13 -16.32 6.88
N VAL A 130 -5.20 -17.18 7.27
CA VAL A 130 -4.55 -18.16 6.40
C VAL A 130 -4.56 -19.53 7.09
N ASN A 131 -5.14 -20.54 6.43
CA ASN A 131 -5.22 -21.92 6.93
C ASN A 131 -5.71 -22.03 8.40
N GLY A 132 -6.77 -21.28 8.72
CA GLY A 132 -7.42 -21.26 10.03
C GLY A 132 -6.73 -20.42 11.09
N SER A 133 -5.60 -19.78 10.76
CA SER A 133 -4.81 -18.98 11.68
C SER A 133 -4.72 -17.53 11.23
N VAL A 134 -4.75 -16.60 12.20
CA VAL A 134 -4.45 -15.20 11.92
C VAL A 134 -2.93 -15.02 11.90
N VAL A 135 -2.40 -14.56 10.78
CA VAL A 135 -0.99 -14.23 10.59
C VAL A 135 -0.83 -12.74 10.33
N VAL A 136 0.37 -12.22 10.57
CA VAL A 136 0.70 -10.82 10.35
C VAL A 136 1.76 -10.72 9.28
N GLU A 137 1.54 -9.85 8.31
CA GLU A 137 2.52 -9.48 7.29
C GLU A 137 3.85 -9.04 7.92
N ALA A 138 4.96 -9.35 7.26
CA ALA A 138 6.28 -8.97 7.73
C ALA A 138 6.48 -7.44 7.76
N ILE A 139 7.26 -6.97 8.73
CA ILE A 139 7.71 -5.58 8.82
C ILE A 139 9.24 -5.58 9.03
N PRO A 140 10.05 -5.03 8.11
CA PRO A 140 9.68 -4.54 6.78
C PRO A 140 9.02 -5.61 5.90
N ALA A 141 8.24 -5.17 4.90
CA ALA A 141 7.53 -6.05 3.99
C ALA A 141 8.48 -7.04 3.30
N GLN A 142 8.13 -8.33 3.34
CA GLN A 142 8.86 -9.40 2.67
C GLN A 142 8.08 -9.84 1.44
N VAL A 143 8.44 -9.28 0.29
CA VAL A 143 7.77 -9.53 -0.98
C VAL A 143 8.66 -10.37 -1.87
N GLN A 144 8.12 -11.45 -2.43
CA GLN A 144 8.77 -12.22 -3.49
C GLN A 144 8.17 -11.84 -4.84
N VAL A 145 9.01 -11.61 -5.84
CA VAL A 145 8.60 -11.30 -7.21
C VAL A 145 8.96 -12.46 -8.13
N SER A 146 7.99 -12.89 -8.92
CA SER A 146 8.15 -13.90 -9.97
C SER A 146 7.39 -13.51 -11.23
N TYR A 147 7.71 -14.18 -12.33
CA TYR A 147 6.98 -14.02 -13.59
C TYR A 147 6.07 -15.21 -13.87
N SER A 148 4.83 -14.89 -14.21
CA SER A 148 3.77 -15.85 -14.52
C SER A 148 3.19 -15.50 -15.88
N GLY A 149 3.65 -16.23 -16.90
CA GLY A 149 3.42 -15.88 -18.30
C GLY A 149 3.99 -14.50 -18.62
N ALA A 150 3.14 -13.59 -19.09
CA ALA A 150 3.51 -12.21 -19.41
C ALA A 150 3.43 -11.24 -18.21
N ASN A 151 2.91 -11.70 -17.06
CA ASN A 151 2.61 -10.85 -15.91
C ASN A 151 3.70 -10.91 -14.85
N VAL A 152 3.67 -9.94 -13.94
CA VAL A 152 4.50 -9.90 -12.74
C VAL A 152 3.64 -10.30 -11.55
N GLU A 153 4.11 -11.26 -10.75
CA GLU A 153 3.46 -11.66 -9.50
C GLU A 153 4.31 -11.19 -8.32
N GLU A 154 3.69 -10.44 -7.41
CA GLU A 154 4.24 -10.00 -6.13
C GLU A 154 3.53 -10.80 -5.02
N THR A 155 4.29 -11.59 -4.26
CA THR A 155 3.78 -12.42 -3.17
C THR A 155 4.28 -11.89 -1.84
N ASP A 156 3.37 -11.28 -1.08
CA ASP A 156 3.60 -10.77 0.27
C ASP A 156 3.58 -11.93 1.26
N LEU A 157 4.53 -11.90 2.20
CA LEU A 157 4.69 -12.92 3.22
C LEU A 157 4.46 -12.40 4.63
N ALA A 158 4.00 -13.32 5.49
CA ALA A 158 3.95 -13.13 6.91
C ALA A 158 5.35 -12.96 7.54
N SER A 159 5.38 -12.57 8.79
CA SER A 159 6.60 -12.36 9.59
C SER A 159 7.49 -13.61 9.73
N ASP A 160 6.98 -14.80 9.45
CA ASP A 160 7.75 -16.05 9.37
C ASP A 160 8.58 -16.20 8.07
N GLY A 161 8.40 -15.28 7.12
CA GLY A 161 9.06 -15.24 5.82
C GLY A 161 8.68 -16.38 4.88
N LYS A 162 7.58 -17.10 5.15
CA LYS A 162 7.15 -18.29 4.41
C LYS A 162 5.65 -18.31 4.11
N THR A 163 4.81 -17.96 5.07
CA THR A 163 3.36 -18.00 4.91
C THR A 163 2.92 -16.87 3.99
N VAL A 164 2.27 -17.21 2.88
CA VAL A 164 1.73 -16.23 1.93
C VAL A 164 0.53 -15.53 2.57
N THR A 165 0.58 -14.20 2.64
CA THR A 165 -0.54 -13.38 3.10
C THR A 165 -1.40 -12.89 1.95
N MET A 166 -0.76 -12.52 0.83
CA MET A 166 -1.44 -12.03 -0.37
C MET A 166 -0.55 -12.27 -1.59
N THR A 167 -1.15 -12.53 -2.74
CA THR A 167 -0.45 -12.49 -4.03
C THR A 167 -1.15 -11.52 -4.95
N LEU A 168 -0.38 -10.64 -5.58
CA LEU A 168 -0.84 -9.64 -6.53
C LEU A 168 -0.25 -9.94 -7.89
N ARG A 169 -1.10 -9.93 -8.93
CA ARG A 169 -0.68 -10.00 -10.32
C ARG A 169 -0.76 -8.62 -10.95
N GLY A 170 0.39 -8.06 -11.30
CA GLY A 170 0.48 -6.87 -12.15
C GLY A 170 0.16 -7.23 -13.60
N THR A 171 -0.98 -6.76 -14.10
CA THR A 171 -1.50 -7.09 -15.43
C THR A 171 -1.17 -6.05 -16.50
N SER A 172 -0.83 -4.83 -16.07
CA SER A 172 -0.36 -3.78 -16.98
C SER A 172 0.66 -2.90 -16.29
N TYR A 173 1.69 -2.50 -17.03
CA TYR A 173 2.74 -1.60 -16.60
C TYR A 173 2.98 -0.58 -17.70
N THR A 174 2.66 0.69 -17.42
CA THR A 174 2.79 1.79 -18.38
C THR A 174 3.72 2.84 -17.82
N THR A 175 4.81 3.11 -18.53
CA THR A 175 5.72 4.21 -18.20
C THR A 175 5.26 5.50 -18.84
N VAL A 176 5.20 6.57 -18.07
CA VAL A 176 4.87 7.92 -18.55
C VAL A 176 6.04 8.86 -18.23
N PRO A 177 6.74 9.38 -19.26
CA PRO A 177 7.81 10.34 -19.04
C PRO A 177 7.25 11.67 -18.53
N LEU A 178 8.00 12.30 -17.63
CA LEU A 178 7.70 13.61 -17.05
C LEU A 178 8.74 14.62 -17.53
N SER A 179 8.27 15.79 -17.95
CA SER A 179 9.13 16.87 -18.43
C SER A 179 8.45 18.23 -18.24
N GLY A 180 9.23 19.31 -18.30
CA GLY A 180 8.72 20.67 -18.10
C GLY A 180 8.25 20.94 -16.68
N ALA A 181 7.40 21.94 -16.51
CA ALA A 181 6.90 22.37 -15.20
C ALA A 181 6.09 21.25 -14.52
N ILE A 182 6.29 21.06 -13.22
CA ILE A 182 5.55 20.07 -12.41
C ILE A 182 4.04 20.35 -12.47
N SER A 183 3.64 21.61 -12.52
CA SER A 183 2.24 22.04 -12.68
C SER A 183 1.55 21.56 -13.96
N ASN A 184 2.32 21.22 -15.00
CA ASN A 184 1.82 20.73 -16.29
C ASN A 184 1.80 19.20 -16.38
N SER A 185 2.03 18.49 -15.27
CA SER A 185 2.01 17.02 -15.27
C SER A 185 0.63 16.48 -15.65
N PRO A 186 0.54 15.24 -16.17
CA PRO A 186 -0.73 14.56 -16.37
C PRO A 186 -1.58 14.60 -15.09
N SER A 187 -2.86 14.96 -15.20
CA SER A 187 -3.75 15.07 -14.04
C SER A 187 -3.89 13.77 -13.27
N GLU A 188 -3.74 12.62 -13.94
CA GLU A 188 -3.73 11.30 -13.30
C GLU A 188 -2.60 11.12 -12.28
N LEU A 189 -1.46 11.81 -12.44
CA LEU A 189 -0.37 11.75 -11.48
C LEU A 189 -0.79 12.33 -10.13
N PHE A 190 -1.46 13.50 -10.15
CA PHE A 190 -1.86 14.18 -8.93
C PHE A 190 -3.15 13.63 -8.35
N ASN A 191 -4.15 13.34 -9.19
CA ASN A 191 -5.38 12.74 -8.72
C ASN A 191 -5.11 11.31 -8.23
N GLY A 192 -4.31 10.56 -8.96
CA GLY A 192 -4.10 9.14 -8.70
C GLY A 192 -2.95 8.78 -7.78
N SER A 193 -2.36 9.72 -7.07
CA SER A 193 -1.33 9.41 -6.07
C SER A 193 -1.32 10.41 -4.92
N ALA A 194 -0.67 10.06 -3.82
CA ALA A 194 -0.47 10.97 -2.70
C ALA A 194 0.37 12.21 -3.06
N LEU A 195 1.04 12.23 -4.22
CA LEU A 195 1.72 13.42 -4.71
C LEU A 195 0.76 14.59 -4.91
N GLY A 196 -0.52 14.34 -5.20
CA GLY A 196 -1.54 15.39 -5.35
C GLY A 196 -1.66 16.30 -4.13
N ILE A 197 -1.25 15.87 -2.93
CA ILE A 197 -1.28 16.71 -1.73
C ILE A 197 -0.53 18.02 -1.94
N VAL A 198 0.61 18.00 -2.65
CA VAL A 198 1.40 19.22 -2.90
C VAL A 198 0.70 20.21 -3.82
N THR A 199 -0.32 19.77 -4.58
CA THR A 199 -1.08 20.66 -5.47
C THR A 199 -2.17 21.45 -4.74
N ASN A 200 -2.46 21.12 -3.48
CA ASN A 200 -3.38 21.89 -2.65
C ASN A 200 -2.86 23.30 -2.38
N THR A 201 -3.79 24.19 -2.01
CA THR A 201 -3.46 25.52 -1.47
C THR A 201 -4.07 25.71 -0.10
N ILE A 202 -3.38 26.45 0.75
CA ILE A 202 -3.85 26.79 2.11
C ILE A 202 -3.88 28.31 2.22
N ASN A 203 -5.09 28.86 2.27
CA ASN A 203 -5.31 30.31 2.19
C ASN A 203 -4.60 30.96 0.98
N GLY A 204 -4.61 30.28 -0.17
CA GLY A 204 -3.95 30.74 -1.40
C GLY A 204 -2.44 30.47 -1.47
N ASN A 205 -1.80 30.00 -0.39
CA ASN A 205 -0.38 29.62 -0.40
C ASN A 205 -0.20 28.27 -1.09
N SER A 206 0.76 28.19 -2.02
CA SER A 206 1.16 26.95 -2.69
C SER A 206 2.03 26.09 -1.76
N LEU A 207 1.85 24.78 -1.80
CA LEU A 207 2.67 23.82 -1.05
C LEU A 207 3.94 23.38 -1.81
N TYR A 208 4.09 23.88 -3.03
CA TYR A 208 5.27 23.67 -3.86
C TYR A 208 5.57 24.90 -4.72
N ASN A 209 6.83 25.02 -5.15
CA ASN A 209 7.30 25.96 -6.13
C ASN A 209 6.69 25.62 -7.50
N ARG A 210 5.71 26.41 -7.95
CA ARG A 210 5.02 26.21 -9.23
C ARG A 210 5.89 26.44 -10.46
N GLN A 211 7.08 27.01 -10.29
CA GLN A 211 8.08 27.16 -11.35
C GLN A 211 9.05 25.97 -11.40
N ALA A 212 9.00 25.05 -10.42
CA ALA A 212 9.81 23.86 -10.44
C ALA A 212 9.46 22.97 -11.64
N SER A 213 10.49 22.36 -12.21
CA SER A 213 10.38 21.50 -13.38
C SER A 213 10.90 20.11 -13.07
N TRP A 214 10.35 19.12 -13.77
CA TRP A 214 10.87 17.76 -13.76
C TRP A 214 12.30 17.72 -14.29
N GLN A 215 13.18 17.04 -13.56
CA GLN A 215 14.54 16.76 -14.03
C GLN A 215 14.50 15.79 -15.22
N THR A 216 15.50 15.88 -16.10
CA THR A 216 15.64 14.98 -17.25
C THR A 216 15.66 13.52 -16.81
N GLY A 217 14.79 12.70 -17.41
CA GLY A 217 14.65 11.29 -17.05
C GLY A 217 13.62 11.02 -15.96
N ALA A 218 12.95 12.04 -15.41
CA ALA A 218 11.81 11.85 -14.52
C ALA A 218 10.69 11.09 -15.25
N ALA A 219 10.09 10.13 -14.57
CA ALA A 219 8.96 9.36 -15.08
C ALA A 219 8.17 8.75 -13.93
N TYR A 220 6.95 8.32 -14.23
CA TYR A 220 6.19 7.44 -13.35
C TYR A 220 5.73 6.17 -14.06
N LEU A 221 5.57 5.11 -13.28
CA LEU A 221 5.05 3.82 -13.69
C LEU A 221 3.62 3.69 -13.15
N LYS A 222 2.66 3.48 -14.05
CA LYS A 222 1.29 3.12 -13.72
C LYS A 222 1.13 1.61 -13.79
N VAL A 223 0.55 1.01 -12.75
CA VAL A 223 0.27 -0.44 -12.69
C VAL A 223 -1.16 -0.74 -12.29
N VAL A 224 -1.78 -1.71 -12.97
CA VAL A 224 -3.03 -2.35 -12.54
C VAL A 224 -2.67 -3.69 -11.90
N ARG A 225 -3.21 -3.96 -10.70
CA ARG A 225 -2.95 -5.17 -9.94
C ARG A 225 -4.25 -5.89 -9.61
N GLU A 226 -4.23 -7.20 -9.69
CA GLU A 226 -5.33 -8.08 -9.30
C GLU A 226 -4.88 -9.04 -8.21
N VAL A 227 -5.78 -9.39 -7.30
CA VAL A 227 -5.50 -10.42 -6.30
C VAL A 227 -5.48 -11.80 -6.97
N VAL A 228 -4.51 -12.63 -6.61
CA VAL A 228 -4.45 -14.04 -7.00
C VAL A 228 -4.83 -14.90 -5.81
N GLY A 229 -5.94 -15.64 -5.96
CA GLY A 229 -6.59 -16.40 -4.91
C GLY A 229 -7.45 -15.53 -3.99
N ASP A 230 -8.41 -16.15 -3.32
CA ASP A 230 -9.21 -15.49 -2.29
C ASP A 230 -8.32 -15.09 -1.11
N THR A 231 -8.39 -13.82 -0.72
CA THR A 231 -7.61 -13.24 0.39
C THR A 231 -8.56 -12.75 1.47
N VAL A 232 -8.31 -13.15 2.72
CA VAL A 232 -9.10 -12.71 3.87
C VAL A 232 -8.27 -11.81 4.76
N VAL A 233 -8.59 -10.52 4.73
CA VAL A 233 -8.02 -9.53 5.62
C VAL A 233 -8.75 -9.62 6.96
N ALA A 234 -8.03 -9.77 8.06
CA ALA A 234 -8.61 -9.93 9.39
C ALA A 234 -8.44 -8.66 10.23
N GLY A 235 -9.45 -8.34 11.05
CA GLY A 235 -9.50 -7.11 11.84
C GLY A 235 -10.03 -7.32 13.25
N ASP A 236 -9.81 -6.32 14.10
CA ASP A 236 -10.49 -6.24 15.40
C ASP A 236 -11.94 -5.81 15.19
N CYS A 237 -12.86 -6.36 16.00
CA CYS A 237 -14.25 -5.92 16.00
C CYS A 237 -14.51 -4.67 16.88
N ALA A 238 -13.52 -4.24 17.66
CA ALA A 238 -13.62 -3.10 18.56
C ALA A 238 -12.30 -2.32 18.64
N LEU A 239 -12.41 -1.04 18.99
CA LEU A 239 -11.26 -0.19 19.30
C LEU A 239 -10.88 -0.33 20.79
N PRO A 240 -9.59 -0.13 21.15
CA PRO A 240 -8.46 0.13 20.25
C PRO A 240 -8.08 -1.12 19.45
N ASN A 241 -7.64 -0.92 18.20
CA ASN A 241 -7.13 -2.03 17.39
C ASN A 241 -5.87 -2.62 18.05
N THR A 242 -5.78 -3.94 18.05
CA THR A 242 -4.59 -4.66 18.49
C THR A 242 -3.54 -4.68 17.39
N THR A 243 -2.31 -5.06 17.77
CA THR A 243 -1.24 -5.41 16.83
C THR A 243 -0.85 -6.87 17.04
N GLY A 244 -0.27 -7.50 16.03
CA GLY A 244 0.02 -8.94 16.09
C GLY A 244 -1.19 -9.82 15.75
N PRO A 245 -1.07 -11.15 15.91
CA PRO A 245 -2.07 -12.11 15.44
C PRO A 245 -3.31 -12.21 16.33
N ASN A 246 -3.28 -11.65 17.54
CA ASN A 246 -4.37 -11.75 18.51
C ASN A 246 -5.40 -10.64 18.26
N LEU A 247 -6.50 -10.98 17.61
CA LEU A 247 -7.59 -10.05 17.32
C LEU A 247 -8.55 -9.92 18.51
N THR A 248 -9.19 -8.76 18.63
CA THR A 248 -10.34 -8.57 19.50
C THR A 248 -11.59 -9.16 18.83
N PRO A 249 -12.21 -10.20 19.39
CA PRO A 249 -13.38 -10.84 18.79
C PRO A 249 -14.61 -9.93 18.86
N CYS A 250 -15.55 -10.16 17.94
CA CYS A 250 -16.86 -9.52 17.91
C CYS A 250 -17.73 -10.03 19.08
N VAL A 251 -17.59 -11.31 19.40
CA VAL A 251 -18.24 -11.93 20.55
C VAL A 251 -17.41 -13.12 21.04
N THR A 252 -17.39 -13.32 22.35
CA THR A 252 -16.65 -14.42 22.99
C THR A 252 -17.54 -15.59 23.43
N THR A 253 -18.86 -15.41 23.37
CA THR A 253 -19.87 -16.34 23.92
C THR A 253 -20.69 -17.06 22.86
N ALA A 254 -20.70 -16.59 21.60
CA ALA A 254 -21.40 -17.27 20.53
C ALA A 254 -20.57 -18.45 20.00
N SER A 255 -21.07 -19.66 20.17
CA SER A 255 -20.41 -20.89 19.74
C SER A 255 -20.62 -21.22 18.26
N THR A 256 -21.53 -20.51 17.57
CA THR A 256 -21.81 -20.67 16.14
C THR A 256 -22.08 -19.33 15.45
N LEU A 257 -21.88 -19.28 14.14
CA LEU A 257 -22.21 -18.11 13.31
C LEU A 257 -23.72 -17.84 13.28
N GLU A 258 -24.56 -18.86 13.32
CA GLU A 258 -26.01 -18.74 13.33
C GLU A 258 -26.52 -18.01 14.58
N GLY A 259 -25.93 -18.29 15.74
CA GLY A 259 -26.26 -17.63 17.00
C GLY A 259 -25.64 -16.24 17.16
N PHE A 260 -24.76 -15.83 16.25
CA PHE A 260 -24.14 -14.50 16.27
C PHE A 260 -25.02 -13.43 15.60
N PHE A 261 -25.84 -13.83 14.62
CA PHE A 261 -26.71 -12.88 13.91
C PHE A 261 -28.07 -12.72 14.59
N PRO A 262 -28.71 -11.54 14.50
CA PRO A 262 -28.24 -10.34 13.80
C PRO A 262 -27.09 -9.64 14.53
N HIS A 263 -26.18 -9.01 13.76
CA HIS A 263 -25.04 -8.29 14.30
C HIS A 263 -24.83 -6.94 13.59
N THR A 264 -24.69 -5.87 14.38
CA THR A 264 -24.33 -4.54 13.87
C THR A 264 -22.81 -4.35 13.89
N SER A 265 -22.23 -4.23 12.70
CA SER A 265 -20.80 -3.97 12.51
C SER A 265 -20.45 -2.56 12.97
N SER A 266 -19.45 -2.44 13.83
CA SER A 266 -18.88 -1.15 14.25
C SER A 266 -18.06 -0.47 13.13
N ALA A 267 -17.65 -1.23 12.11
CA ALA A 267 -16.80 -0.73 11.02
C ALA A 267 -17.59 0.06 9.96
N ASP A 268 -18.85 -0.32 9.73
CA ASP A 268 -19.68 0.24 8.65
C ASP A 268 -21.10 0.60 9.13
N ASN A 269 -21.42 0.41 10.41
CA ASN A 269 -22.74 0.64 11.02
C ASN A 269 -23.89 -0.14 10.34
N THR A 270 -23.58 -1.21 9.62
CA THR A 270 -24.58 -2.08 8.98
C THR A 270 -24.97 -3.22 9.92
N THR A 271 -26.27 -3.43 10.08
CA THR A 271 -26.79 -4.63 10.74
C THR A 271 -26.91 -5.75 9.71
N TYR A 272 -26.07 -6.77 9.88
CA TYR A 272 -26.10 -7.98 9.07
C TYR A 272 -27.00 -9.02 9.72
N ASN A 273 -27.83 -9.66 8.91
CA ASN A 273 -28.61 -10.84 9.26
C ASN A 273 -27.98 -12.07 8.64
N LEU A 274 -28.32 -13.26 9.16
CA LEU A 274 -27.83 -14.52 8.62
C LEU A 274 -28.12 -14.67 7.12
N SER A 275 -29.28 -14.18 6.65
CA SER A 275 -29.72 -14.21 5.25
C SER A 275 -28.97 -13.26 4.32
N ASP A 276 -28.23 -12.28 4.85
CA ASP A 276 -27.54 -11.27 4.04
C ASP A 276 -26.21 -11.79 3.48
N GLY A 277 -25.90 -13.06 3.74
CA GLY A 277 -24.68 -13.73 3.33
C GLY A 277 -24.83 -15.24 3.32
N GLN A 278 -23.71 -15.92 3.20
CA GLN A 278 -23.64 -17.37 3.15
C GLN A 278 -22.55 -17.88 4.07
N ILE A 279 -22.83 -19.00 4.73
CA ILE A 279 -21.83 -19.73 5.48
C ILE A 279 -21.06 -20.63 4.53
N VAL A 280 -19.73 -20.52 4.57
CA VAL A 280 -18.78 -21.29 3.77
C VAL A 280 -17.59 -21.72 4.61
N THR A 281 -16.75 -22.60 4.05
CA THR A 281 -15.39 -22.79 4.56
C THR A 281 -14.48 -21.84 3.79
N LEU A 282 -13.85 -20.91 4.51
CA LEU A 282 -12.98 -19.88 3.95
C LEU A 282 -11.64 -19.90 4.68
N ALA A 283 -10.54 -19.97 3.93
CA ALA A 283 -9.18 -20.02 4.47
C ALA A 283 -9.02 -21.03 5.63
N GLY A 284 -9.64 -22.21 5.52
CA GLY A 284 -9.55 -23.28 6.53
C GLY A 284 -10.45 -23.12 7.75
N THR A 285 -11.31 -22.09 7.82
CA THR A 285 -12.28 -21.93 8.90
C THR A 285 -13.71 -21.75 8.39
N ARG A 286 -14.68 -21.98 9.27
CA ARG A 286 -16.08 -21.71 9.03
C ARG A 286 -16.33 -20.20 9.11
N ALA A 287 -16.84 -19.62 8.03
CA ALA A 287 -17.06 -18.19 7.90
C ALA A 287 -18.42 -17.88 7.28
N TRP A 288 -19.05 -16.79 7.72
CA TRP A 288 -20.16 -16.15 7.02
C TRP A 288 -19.57 -15.03 6.15
N VAL A 289 -20.00 -14.96 4.89
CA VAL A 289 -19.56 -13.97 3.90
C VAL A 289 -20.77 -13.22 3.38
N ALA A 290 -20.74 -11.89 3.43
CA ALA A 290 -21.82 -11.05 2.92
C ALA A 290 -22.04 -11.22 1.41
N ASN A 291 -23.28 -11.13 0.97
CA ASN A 291 -23.65 -11.17 -0.46
C ASN A 291 -23.40 -9.82 -1.17
N VAL A 292 -23.36 -8.72 -0.40
CA VAL A 292 -23.16 -7.36 -0.90
C VAL A 292 -21.76 -6.90 -0.54
N ALA A 293 -21.08 -6.28 -1.51
CA ALA A 293 -19.76 -5.72 -1.30
C ALA A 293 -19.81 -4.49 -0.37
N SER A 294 -18.77 -4.33 0.44
CA SER A 294 -18.54 -3.15 1.26
C SER A 294 -18.27 -1.91 0.40
N ASN A 295 -18.58 -0.72 0.92
CA ASN A 295 -18.22 0.54 0.27
C ASN A 295 -16.72 0.84 0.48
N SER A 296 -15.88 0.24 -0.36
CA SER A 296 -14.42 0.37 -0.33
C SER A 296 -13.85 0.50 -1.74
N ALA A 297 -12.63 1.04 -1.84
CA ALA A 297 -11.99 1.26 -3.14
C ALA A 297 -11.71 -0.07 -3.88
N THR A 298 -11.29 -1.09 -3.16
CA THR A 298 -11.22 -2.47 -3.64
C THR A 298 -12.53 -3.16 -3.30
N THR A 299 -13.13 -3.87 -4.26
CA THR A 299 -14.34 -4.67 -3.99
C THR A 299 -14.02 -5.77 -2.98
N GLN A 300 -14.67 -5.72 -1.83
CA GLN A 300 -14.48 -6.70 -0.76
C GLN A 300 -15.82 -6.99 -0.07
N TYR A 301 -15.91 -8.13 0.60
CA TYR A 301 -17.14 -8.59 1.25
C TYR A 301 -16.90 -8.76 2.74
N ARG A 302 -17.80 -8.26 3.58
CA ARG A 302 -17.71 -8.47 5.04
C ARG A 302 -17.68 -9.96 5.35
N VAL A 303 -16.76 -10.35 6.23
CA VAL A 303 -16.61 -11.72 6.73
C VAL A 303 -16.77 -11.72 8.25
N TYR A 304 -17.48 -12.72 8.75
CA TYR A 304 -17.39 -13.14 10.16
C TYR A 304 -16.94 -14.58 10.22
N PHE A 305 -15.83 -14.86 10.88
CA PHE A 305 -15.28 -16.20 10.95
C PHE A 305 -15.20 -16.71 12.38
N GLN A 306 -15.44 -18.01 12.54
CA GLN A 306 -15.41 -18.66 13.83
C GLN A 306 -14.01 -19.20 14.11
N ASN A 307 -13.44 -18.88 15.26
CA ASN A 307 -12.17 -19.46 15.69
C ASN A 307 -12.16 -19.63 17.21
N ASN A 308 -11.77 -20.81 17.70
CA ASN A 308 -11.72 -21.13 19.14
C ASN A 308 -12.99 -20.75 19.93
N GLY A 309 -14.18 -20.95 19.35
CA GLY A 309 -15.46 -20.63 19.99
C GLY A 309 -15.80 -19.14 20.08
N GLN A 310 -15.06 -18.30 19.36
CA GLN A 310 -15.28 -16.85 19.24
C GLN A 310 -15.56 -16.50 17.78
N ILE A 311 -16.17 -15.34 17.55
CA ILE A 311 -16.41 -14.81 16.19
C ILE A 311 -15.55 -13.57 15.99
N PHE A 312 -14.87 -13.50 14.86
CA PHE A 312 -13.99 -12.40 14.46
C PHE A 312 -14.47 -11.76 13.16
N SER A 313 -14.04 -10.54 12.87
CA SER A 313 -14.37 -9.83 11.64
C SER A 313 -13.21 -9.84 10.65
N GLY A 314 -13.57 -9.74 9.38
CA GLY A 314 -12.64 -9.52 8.30
C GLY A 314 -13.33 -9.01 7.04
N ASP A 315 -12.56 -8.99 5.96
CA ASP A 315 -13.00 -8.65 4.62
C ASP A 315 -12.40 -9.67 3.63
N LEU A 316 -13.25 -10.26 2.80
CA LEU A 316 -12.86 -11.15 1.71
C LEU A 316 -12.66 -10.32 0.44
N ILE A 317 -11.47 -10.39 -0.11
CA ILE A 317 -11.17 -9.96 -1.48
C ILE A 317 -11.09 -11.22 -2.33
N LYS A 318 -11.95 -11.34 -3.34
CA LYS A 318 -12.02 -12.53 -4.18
C LYS A 318 -10.87 -12.59 -5.18
N ASP A 319 -10.53 -13.78 -5.63
CA ASP A 319 -9.62 -13.98 -6.75
C ASP A 319 -9.99 -13.11 -7.96
N ALA A 320 -8.97 -12.66 -8.70
CA ALA A 320 -9.06 -11.76 -9.85
C ALA A 320 -9.68 -10.37 -9.55
N THR A 321 -9.89 -10.01 -8.27
CA THR A 321 -10.36 -8.67 -7.93
C THR A 321 -9.26 -7.65 -8.21
N THR A 322 -9.54 -6.67 -9.07
CA THR A 322 -8.64 -5.53 -9.27
C THR A 322 -8.56 -4.67 -8.02
N LEU A 323 -7.33 -4.36 -7.59
CA LEU A 323 -7.11 -3.46 -6.47
C LEU A 323 -7.43 -2.02 -6.84
N GLY A 324 -8.20 -1.37 -5.99
CA GLY A 324 -8.55 0.03 -6.10
C GLY A 324 -8.05 0.87 -4.94
N THR A 325 -7.81 2.15 -5.23
CA THR A 325 -7.47 3.21 -4.26
C THR A 325 -8.44 4.38 -4.43
N TYR A 326 -8.75 5.11 -3.37
CA TYR A 326 -9.47 6.39 -3.49
C TYR A 326 -8.47 7.51 -3.80
N PRO A 327 -8.61 8.27 -4.89
CA PRO A 327 -7.90 9.53 -5.11
C PRO A 327 -8.09 10.51 -3.95
N LEU A 328 -7.14 11.43 -3.76
CA LEU A 328 -7.28 12.50 -2.77
C LEU A 328 -8.53 13.34 -3.03
N GLY A 329 -9.39 13.46 -2.02
CA GLY A 329 -10.64 14.25 -2.11
C GLY A 329 -11.72 13.62 -2.99
N SER A 330 -11.60 12.35 -3.38
CA SER A 330 -12.59 11.63 -4.17
C SER A 330 -13.10 10.39 -3.45
N SER A 331 -14.40 10.11 -3.57
CA SER A 331 -15.00 8.83 -3.19
C SER A 331 -15.14 7.87 -4.38
N THR A 332 -14.69 8.26 -5.57
CA THR A 332 -14.66 7.40 -6.76
C THR A 332 -13.34 6.65 -6.79
N PRO A 333 -13.34 5.31 -6.70
CA PRO A 333 -12.12 4.52 -6.78
C PRO A 333 -11.43 4.66 -8.14
N GLN A 334 -10.10 4.51 -8.13
CA GLN A 334 -9.31 4.23 -9.31
C GLN A 334 -8.64 2.86 -9.16
N ASN A 335 -8.39 2.18 -10.27
CA ASN A 335 -7.95 0.79 -10.28
C ASN A 335 -6.48 0.63 -10.68
N PHE A 336 -5.66 1.65 -10.37
CA PHE A 336 -4.24 1.64 -10.66
C PHE A 336 -3.43 2.31 -9.54
N TYR A 337 -2.15 1.97 -9.49
CA TYR A 337 -1.16 2.54 -8.60
C TYR A 337 -0.09 3.27 -9.42
N ILE A 338 0.50 4.31 -8.84
CA ILE A 338 1.57 5.08 -9.44
C ILE A 338 2.83 4.96 -8.59
N PHE A 339 3.94 4.60 -9.24
CA PHE A 339 5.28 4.61 -8.67
C PHE A 339 6.13 5.63 -9.40
N LEU A 340 6.87 6.46 -8.66
CA LEU A 340 7.85 7.37 -9.23
C LEU A 340 9.19 6.66 -9.43
N ASN A 341 9.99 7.10 -10.40
CA ASN A 341 11.41 6.79 -10.40
C ASN A 341 12.18 7.77 -9.49
N SER A 342 13.44 7.45 -9.20
CA SER A 342 14.29 8.24 -8.30
C SER A 342 14.44 9.70 -8.73
N VAL A 343 14.52 9.96 -10.05
CA VAL A 343 14.64 11.30 -10.63
C VAL A 343 13.36 12.13 -10.42
N ALA A 344 12.19 11.52 -10.57
CA ALA A 344 10.92 12.17 -10.26
C ALA A 344 10.82 12.46 -8.76
N VAL A 345 11.19 11.53 -7.88
CA VAL A 345 11.23 11.79 -6.43
C VAL A 345 12.14 12.99 -6.12
N GLN A 346 13.34 13.04 -6.69
CA GLN A 346 14.27 14.15 -6.47
C GLN A 346 13.72 15.50 -6.97
N SER A 347 13.01 15.49 -8.09
CA SER A 347 12.32 16.69 -8.60
C SER A 347 11.29 17.21 -7.60
N VAL A 348 10.47 16.31 -7.03
CA VAL A 348 9.49 16.65 -5.98
C VAL A 348 10.19 17.19 -4.74
N LYS A 349 11.25 16.53 -4.25
CA LYS A 349 12.04 17.00 -3.09
C LYS A 349 12.53 18.44 -3.26
N SER A 350 13.02 18.77 -4.45
CA SER A 350 13.50 20.13 -4.75
C SER A 350 12.39 21.18 -4.92
N ALA A 351 11.14 20.74 -5.09
CA ALA A 351 10.00 21.60 -5.39
C ALA A 351 9.14 21.95 -4.17
N ILE A 352 9.19 21.17 -3.09
CA ILE A 352 8.40 21.41 -1.88
C ILE A 352 8.84 22.72 -1.20
N THR A 353 7.87 23.44 -0.61
CA THR A 353 8.12 24.77 -0.01
C THR A 353 7.48 24.99 1.37
N PHE A 354 6.93 23.94 2.01
CA PHE A 354 6.25 24.06 3.31
C PHE A 354 7.14 23.70 4.50
#